data_AF-A0A838HTC8-F1
#
_entry.id   AF-A0A838HTC8-F1
#
_cell.length_a   1.000
_cell.length_b   1.000
_cell.length_c   1.000
_cell.angle_alpha   90.00
_cell.angle_beta   90.00
_cell.angle_gamma   90.00
#
_symmetry.space_group_name_H-M   'P 1'
#
loop_
_entity.id
_entity.type
_entity.pdbx_description
1 polymer ?
#
loop_
_entity_poly.entity_id
_entity_poly.type
_entity_poly.pdbx_seq_one_letter_code
_entity_poly.pdbx_strand_id
1 'polypeptide(L)'
;MGNRPHIDQAVLHRQAQVAVLAGLLRGDIDALVEAVAPADIPGWFTPDVAVLELAMSALDLASIPGSEPLQYEGLRERYLPEVEFRGRVEHRNSQYALYAASCMRGGLQPDLLNDAGWWQTRLWIYAVYAAVIYSRAAAARRSTTLEQVAHDLAARHGLV
;
A
#
# COMPACT_ATOMS: atom_id res chain seq x y z
N MET A 1 -13.22 30.79 19.26
CA MET A 1 -12.96 29.35 19.04
C MET A 1 -13.00 29.13 17.54
N GLY A 2 -11.83 28.97 16.91
CA GLY A 2 -11.72 28.91 15.46
C GLY A 2 -12.37 27.63 14.93
N ASN A 3 -13.22 27.79 13.92
CA ASN A 3 -13.83 26.69 13.18
C ASN A 3 -12.68 25.93 12.48
N ARG A 4 -12.14 24.88 13.11
CA ARG A 4 -11.19 23.98 12.45
C ARG A 4 -11.93 23.41 11.24
N PRO A 5 -11.34 23.45 10.03
CA PRO A 5 -11.97 22.81 8.88
C PRO A 5 -12.25 21.36 9.25
N HIS A 6 -13.50 20.91 9.05
CA HIS A 6 -13.87 19.52 9.22
C HIS A 6 -13.19 18.74 8.10
N ILE A 7 -12.02 18.17 8.39
CA ILE A 7 -11.30 17.35 7.43
C ILE A 7 -12.06 16.03 7.31
N ASP A 8 -12.59 15.77 6.13
CA ASP A 8 -13.32 14.55 5.83
C ASP A 8 -12.34 13.40 5.60
N GLN A 9 -12.43 12.37 6.45
CA GLN A 9 -11.58 11.19 6.38
C GLN A 9 -11.73 10.44 5.04
N ALA A 10 -12.93 10.42 4.46
CA ALA A 10 -13.17 9.79 3.16
C ALA A 10 -12.44 10.52 2.02
N VAL A 11 -12.33 11.84 2.11
CA VAL A 11 -11.57 12.65 1.15
C VAL A 11 -10.08 12.32 1.25
N LEU A 12 -9.52 12.27 2.46
CA LEU A 12 -8.12 11.90 2.68
C LEU A 12 -7.82 10.47 2.21
N HIS A 13 -8.74 9.53 2.46
CA HIS A 13 -8.64 8.14 2.01
C HIS A 13 -8.53 8.07 0.49
N ARG A 14 -9.46 8.72 -0.21
CA ARG A 14 -9.46 8.80 -1.68
C ARG A 14 -8.20 9.49 -2.21
N GLN A 15 -7.76 10.57 -1.57
CA GLN A 15 -6.54 11.29 -1.95
C GLN A 15 -5.30 10.41 -1.84
N ALA A 16 -5.16 9.63 -0.76
CA ALA A 16 -4.06 8.70 -0.58
C ALA A 16 -4.03 7.64 -1.70
N GLN A 17 -5.19 7.07 -2.05
CA GLN A 17 -5.28 6.09 -3.13
C GLN A 17 -4.88 6.68 -4.49
N VAL A 18 -5.39 7.86 -4.83
CA VAL A 18 -5.05 8.57 -6.08
C VAL A 18 -3.56 8.90 -6.13
N ALA A 19 -2.98 9.36 -5.01
CA ALA A 19 -1.56 9.68 -4.92
C ALA A 19 -0.67 8.46 -5.20
N VAL A 20 -0.99 7.30 -4.60
CA VAL A 20 -0.26 6.05 -4.87
C VAL A 20 -0.38 5.64 -6.32
N LEU A 21 -1.59 5.61 -6.88
CA LEU A 21 -1.81 5.16 -8.27
C LEU A 21 -1.10 6.06 -9.28
N ALA A 22 -1.14 7.38 -9.08
CA ALA A 22 -0.41 8.32 -9.93
C ALA A 22 1.11 8.19 -9.77
N GLY A 23 1.58 7.88 -8.55
CA GLY A 23 3.00 7.69 -8.27
C GLY A 23 3.58 6.40 -8.82
N LEU A 24 2.80 5.31 -8.86
CA LEU A 24 3.22 4.02 -9.44
C LEU A 24 3.77 4.17 -10.86
N LEU A 25 3.16 5.05 -11.66
CA LEU A 25 3.54 5.28 -13.06
C LEU A 25 4.86 6.05 -13.21
N ARG A 26 5.28 6.78 -12.18
CA ARG A 26 6.52 7.58 -12.20
C ARG A 26 7.75 6.78 -11.76
N GLY A 27 7.55 5.73 -10.95
CA GLY A 27 8.62 4.85 -10.48
C GLY A 27 9.55 5.43 -9.40
N ASP A 28 9.36 6.68 -9.00
CA ASP A 28 10.09 7.33 -7.90
C ASP A 28 9.36 7.06 -6.58
N ILE A 29 9.99 6.27 -5.71
CA ILE A 29 9.41 5.83 -4.43
C ILE A 29 9.34 6.98 -3.42
N ASP A 30 10.35 7.83 -3.35
CA ASP A 30 10.39 8.94 -2.41
C ASP A 30 9.31 9.97 -2.77
N ALA A 31 9.21 10.33 -4.05
CA ALA A 31 8.16 11.23 -4.52
C ALA A 31 6.75 10.64 -4.32
N LEU A 32 6.59 9.32 -4.38
CA LEU A 32 5.33 8.65 -4.10
C LEU A 32 4.98 8.74 -2.61
N VAL A 33 5.93 8.46 -1.71
CA VAL A 33 5.75 8.60 -0.25
C VAL A 33 5.40 10.04 0.10
N GLU A 34 6.09 11.03 -0.48
CA GLU A 34 5.80 12.45 -0.28
C GLU A 34 4.38 12.82 -0.74
N ALA A 35 3.89 12.25 -1.83
CA ALA A 35 2.55 12.52 -2.34
C ALA A 35 1.43 12.00 -1.44
N VAL A 36 1.68 10.94 -0.65
CA VAL A 36 0.72 10.38 0.32
C VAL A 36 0.73 11.12 1.65
N ALA A 37 1.87 11.72 2.03
CA ALA A 37 2.06 12.37 3.33
C ALA A 37 0.98 13.39 3.73
N PRO A 38 0.37 14.20 2.83
CA PRO A 38 -0.70 15.12 3.19
C PRO A 38 -1.98 14.45 3.73
N ALA A 39 -2.20 13.16 3.42
CA ALA A 39 -3.34 12.39 3.93
C ALA A 39 -3.14 11.90 5.37
N ASP A 40 -1.91 12.00 5.90
CA ASP A 40 -1.57 11.52 7.23
C ASP A 40 -1.96 12.53 8.33
N ILE A 41 -3.07 12.24 9.00
CA ILE A 41 -3.50 12.93 10.20
C ILE A 41 -3.18 12.04 11.41
N PRO A 42 -2.42 12.53 12.40
CA PRO A 42 -2.04 11.74 13.57
C PRO A 42 -3.24 11.07 14.25
N GLY A 43 -3.15 9.74 14.40
CA GLY A 43 -4.15 8.92 15.09
C GLY A 43 -5.33 8.45 14.23
N TRP A 44 -5.42 8.81 12.94
CA TRP A 44 -6.57 8.45 12.11
C TRP A 44 -6.37 7.20 11.23
N PHE A 45 -5.13 6.74 11.03
CA PHE A 45 -4.78 5.59 10.18
C PHE A 45 -5.31 5.63 8.74
N THR A 46 -5.79 6.80 8.30
CA THR A 46 -6.45 6.96 7.01
C THR A 46 -5.58 6.55 5.83
N PRO A 47 -4.33 7.03 5.68
CA PRO A 47 -3.48 6.58 4.58
C PRO A 47 -3.09 5.11 4.74
N ASP A 48 -2.98 4.59 5.96
CA ASP A 48 -2.63 3.19 6.22
C ASP A 48 -3.70 2.26 5.64
N VAL A 49 -4.98 2.48 5.99
CA VAL A 49 -6.10 1.68 5.48
C VAL A 49 -6.22 1.84 3.96
N ALA A 50 -6.24 3.09 3.48
CA ALA A 50 -6.42 3.40 2.07
C ALA A 50 -5.39 2.70 1.17
N VAL A 51 -4.13 2.68 1.60
CA VAL A 51 -3.04 2.09 0.82
C VAL A 51 -2.99 0.56 1.01
N LEU A 52 -3.32 0.04 2.19
CA LEU A 52 -3.44 -1.42 2.38
C LEU A 52 -4.55 -2.03 1.52
N GLU A 53 -5.66 -1.32 1.29
CA GLU A 53 -6.71 -1.75 0.36
C GLU A 53 -6.22 -1.82 -1.10
N LEU A 54 -5.39 -0.88 -1.53
CA LEU A 54 -4.72 -0.95 -2.83
C LEU A 54 -3.75 -2.13 -2.91
N ALA A 55 -2.94 -2.33 -1.86
CA ALA A 55 -2.01 -3.45 -1.77
C ALA A 55 -2.74 -4.80 -1.81
N MET A 56 -3.85 -4.92 -1.08
CA MET A 56 -4.74 -6.09 -1.09
C MET A 56 -5.29 -6.35 -2.51
N SER A 57 -5.77 -5.32 -3.19
CA SER A 57 -6.30 -5.42 -4.55
C SER A 57 -5.21 -5.79 -5.57
N ALA A 58 -3.99 -5.26 -5.40
CA ALA A 58 -2.85 -5.60 -6.23
C ALA A 58 -2.38 -7.05 -6.00
N LEU A 59 -2.40 -7.52 -4.75
CA LEU A 59 -2.13 -8.92 -4.41
C LEU A 59 -3.17 -9.84 -5.03
N ASP A 60 -4.44 -9.43 -5.06
CA ASP A 60 -5.50 -10.18 -5.74
C ASP A 60 -5.24 -10.29 -7.24
N LEU A 61 -4.85 -9.21 -7.91
CA LEU A 61 -4.40 -9.25 -9.31
C LEU A 61 -3.18 -10.15 -9.53
N ALA A 62 -2.25 -10.21 -8.57
CA ALA A 62 -1.09 -11.09 -8.65
C ALA A 62 -1.42 -12.57 -8.36
N SER A 63 -2.58 -12.85 -7.75
CA SER A 63 -2.98 -14.20 -7.32
C SER A 63 -3.77 -14.92 -8.41
N ILE A 64 -3.04 -15.44 -9.40
CA ILE A 64 -3.64 -16.18 -10.53
C ILE A 64 -4.06 -17.59 -10.06
N PRO A 65 -5.32 -18.02 -10.28
CA PRO A 65 -5.78 -19.36 -9.92
C PRO A 65 -4.88 -20.46 -10.51
N GLY A 66 -4.52 -21.45 -9.69
CA GLY A 66 -3.66 -22.57 -10.09
C GLY A 66 -2.17 -22.25 -10.23
N SER A 67 -1.76 -21.00 -10.00
CA SER A 67 -0.34 -20.63 -9.94
C SER A 67 0.20 -20.70 -8.52
N GLU A 68 1.51 -20.90 -8.38
CA GLU A 68 2.20 -20.89 -7.09
C GLU A 68 1.95 -19.59 -6.30
N PRO A 69 1.85 -19.64 -4.96
CA PRO A 69 1.76 -18.44 -4.13
C PRO A 69 2.96 -17.52 -4.32
N LEU A 70 2.77 -16.22 -4.09
CA LEU A 70 3.91 -15.31 -3.95
C LEU A 70 4.70 -15.69 -2.70
N GLN A 71 5.97 -16.05 -2.87
CA GLN A 71 6.87 -16.30 -1.76
C GLN A 71 7.30 -14.97 -1.16
N TYR A 72 7.29 -14.89 0.17
CA TYR A 72 7.77 -13.71 0.89
C TYR A 72 9.30 -13.55 0.77
N GLU A 73 10.02 -14.67 0.76
CA GLU A 73 11.47 -14.68 0.60
C GLU A 73 11.89 -14.04 -0.73
N GLY A 74 12.75 -13.02 -0.66
CA GLY A 74 13.22 -12.27 -1.83
C GLY A 74 12.18 -11.35 -2.48
N LEU A 75 10.96 -11.24 -1.93
CA LEU A 75 9.86 -10.50 -2.56
C LEU A 75 10.17 -9.00 -2.66
N ARG A 76 10.71 -8.43 -1.59
CA ARG A 76 11.03 -7.01 -1.49
C ARG A 76 12.21 -6.67 -2.40
N GLU A 77 13.25 -7.49 -2.36
CA GLU A 77 14.45 -7.34 -3.17
C GLU A 77 14.14 -7.44 -4.67
N ARG A 78 13.16 -8.28 -5.04
CA ARG A 78 12.74 -8.46 -6.43
C ARG A 78 11.86 -7.32 -6.95
N TYR A 79 10.92 -6.82 -6.14
CA TYR A 79 9.88 -5.90 -6.60
C TYR A 79 9.97 -4.49 -6.01
N LEU A 80 10.93 -4.22 -5.13
CA LEU A 80 11.26 -2.91 -4.60
C LEU A 80 12.78 -2.81 -4.30
N PRO A 81 13.64 -3.00 -5.33
CA PRO A 81 15.09 -3.00 -5.15
C PRO A 81 15.69 -1.63 -4.79
N GLU A 82 14.91 -0.56 -4.92
CA GLU A 82 15.37 0.81 -4.66
C GLU A 82 15.39 1.15 -3.17
N VAL A 83 14.61 0.41 -2.37
CA VAL A 83 14.48 0.65 -0.93
C VAL A 83 15.36 -0.31 -0.16
N GLU A 84 16.38 0.23 0.51
CA GLU A 84 17.19 -0.50 1.47
C GLU A 84 16.50 -0.49 2.84
N PHE A 85 15.95 -1.64 3.25
CA PHE A 85 15.38 -1.80 4.60
C PHE A 85 16.50 -1.99 5.63
N ARG A 86 16.57 -1.08 6.62
CA ARG A 86 17.63 -1.05 7.63
C ARG A 86 17.15 -1.52 9.00
N GLY A 87 17.82 -2.56 9.51
CA GLY A 87 17.61 -3.05 10.87
C GLY A 87 16.24 -3.72 11.09
N ARG A 88 16.02 -4.20 12.32
CA ARG A 88 14.88 -5.07 12.64
C ARG A 88 13.52 -4.36 12.54
N VAL A 89 13.48 -3.05 12.82
CA VAL A 89 12.23 -2.28 12.85
C VAL A 89 11.67 -2.15 11.43
N GLU A 90 12.47 -1.67 10.47
CA GLU A 90 11.99 -1.47 9.10
C GLU A 90 11.63 -2.81 8.43
N HIS A 91 12.42 -3.85 8.67
CA HIS A 91 12.09 -5.19 8.19
C HIS A 91 10.77 -5.69 8.74
N ARG A 92 10.50 -5.50 10.04
CA ARG A 92 9.24 -5.91 10.69
C ARG A 92 8.04 -5.12 10.15
N ASN A 93 8.20 -3.81 9.97
CA ASN A 93 7.10 -2.96 9.51
C ASN A 93 6.73 -3.26 8.05
N SER A 94 7.73 -3.45 7.20
CA SER A 94 7.56 -3.88 5.81
C SER A 94 6.88 -5.26 5.74
N GLN A 95 7.32 -6.21 6.57
CA GLN A 95 6.70 -7.53 6.67
C GLN A 95 5.25 -7.44 7.11
N TYR A 96 4.96 -6.64 8.14
CA TYR A 96 3.62 -6.45 8.67
C TYR A 96 2.69 -5.88 7.59
N ALA A 97 3.10 -4.85 6.85
CA ALA A 97 2.26 -4.27 5.80
C ALA A 97 1.90 -5.28 4.69
N LEU A 98 2.87 -6.10 4.26
CA LEU A 98 2.62 -7.18 3.29
C LEU A 98 1.62 -8.22 3.84
N TYR A 99 1.79 -8.62 5.10
CA TYR A 99 0.91 -9.60 5.74
C TYR A 99 -0.48 -9.04 6.02
N ALA A 100 -0.59 -7.78 6.45
CA ALA A 100 -1.84 -7.08 6.67
C ALA A 100 -2.70 -7.07 5.38
N ALA A 101 -2.11 -6.67 4.25
CA ALA A 101 -2.80 -6.72 2.95
C ALA A 101 -3.20 -8.16 2.54
N SER A 102 -2.38 -9.16 2.88
CA SER A 102 -2.69 -10.57 2.65
C SER A 102 -3.86 -11.07 3.51
N CYS A 103 -3.90 -10.69 4.79
CA CYS A 103 -5.02 -10.96 5.70
C CYS A 103 -6.31 -10.32 5.18
N MET A 104 -6.24 -9.05 4.78
CA MET A 104 -7.36 -8.31 4.22
C MET A 104 -7.90 -9.00 2.97
N ARG A 105 -7.02 -9.50 2.09
CA ARG A 105 -7.42 -10.27 0.90
C ARG A 105 -8.15 -11.56 1.29
N GLY A 106 -7.72 -12.20 2.37
CA GLY A 106 -8.37 -13.37 2.95
C GLY A 106 -9.67 -13.08 3.71
N GLY A 107 -10.10 -11.82 3.79
CA GLY A 107 -11.31 -11.39 4.49
C GLY A 107 -11.11 -11.11 5.99
N LEU A 108 -9.87 -11.07 6.48
CA LEU A 108 -9.54 -10.72 7.86
C LEU A 108 -9.03 -9.27 7.93
N GLN A 109 -9.75 -8.43 8.67
CA GLN A 109 -9.33 -7.06 8.93
C GLN A 109 -8.26 -7.03 10.04
N PRO A 110 -7.05 -6.52 9.80
CA PRO A 110 -6.03 -6.35 10.84
C PRO A 110 -6.43 -5.24 11.82
N ASP A 111 -6.10 -5.42 13.09
CA ASP A 111 -6.31 -4.42 14.14
C ASP A 111 -5.13 -3.44 14.17
N LEU A 112 -5.12 -2.52 13.21
CA LEU A 112 -4.01 -1.56 13.04
C LEU A 112 -3.74 -0.74 14.32
N LEU A 113 -4.78 -0.46 15.12
CA LEU A 113 -4.64 0.31 16.33
C LEU A 113 -3.83 -0.44 17.39
N ASN A 114 -4.13 -1.73 17.62
CA ASN A 114 -3.39 -2.52 18.60
C ASN A 114 -2.05 -3.04 18.05
N ASP A 115 -1.99 -3.34 16.75
CA ASP A 115 -0.79 -3.87 16.13
C ASP A 115 0.28 -2.80 15.91
N ALA A 116 -0.10 -1.64 15.37
CA ALA A 116 0.79 -0.57 14.91
C ALA A 116 0.58 0.78 15.61
N GLY A 117 -0.48 0.95 16.41
CA GLY A 117 -0.81 2.25 17.03
C GLY A 117 0.18 2.80 18.05
N TRP A 118 1.08 1.96 18.54
CA TRP A 118 2.15 2.34 19.46
C TRP A 118 3.52 2.45 18.77
N TRP A 119 3.58 2.27 17.45
CA TRP A 119 4.82 2.38 16.71
C TRP A 119 5.21 3.84 16.52
N GLN A 120 6.50 4.14 16.61
CA GLN A 120 7.03 5.48 16.32
C GLN A 120 7.08 5.77 14.81
N THR A 121 7.08 4.71 14.01
CA THR A 121 7.13 4.75 12.55
C THR A 121 5.73 4.80 11.94
N ARG A 122 5.56 5.62 10.91
CA ARG A 122 4.31 5.70 10.13
C ARG A 122 4.13 4.43 9.29
N LEU A 123 3.11 3.63 9.60
CA LEU A 123 2.86 2.35 8.91
C LEU A 123 2.52 2.56 7.43
N TRP A 124 1.81 3.62 7.06
CA TRP A 124 1.42 3.91 5.68
C TRP A 124 2.60 3.97 4.69
N ILE A 125 3.81 4.31 5.14
CA ILE A 125 5.03 4.26 4.30
C ILE A 125 5.30 2.81 3.85
N TYR A 126 5.16 1.86 4.77
CA TYR A 126 5.32 0.44 4.47
C TYR A 126 4.12 -0.13 3.72
N ALA A 127 2.92 0.43 3.92
CA ALA A 127 1.76 0.11 3.09
C ALA A 127 1.98 0.53 1.64
N VAL A 128 2.57 1.72 1.41
CA VAL A 128 3.00 2.18 0.08
C VAL A 128 3.97 1.18 -0.54
N TYR A 129 4.99 0.74 0.19
CA TYR A 129 5.93 -0.27 -0.28
C TYR A 129 5.22 -1.58 -0.64
N ALA A 130 4.27 -2.04 0.19
CA ALA A 130 3.47 -3.23 -0.11
C ALA A 130 2.63 -3.06 -1.39
N ALA A 131 2.02 -1.89 -1.60
CA ALA A 131 1.26 -1.59 -2.80
C ALA A 131 2.14 -1.61 -4.06
N VAL A 132 3.35 -1.04 -4.00
CA VAL A 132 4.32 -1.09 -5.11
C VAL A 132 4.76 -2.53 -5.40
N ILE A 133 5.15 -3.27 -4.37
CA ILE A 133 5.60 -4.66 -4.47
C ILE A 133 4.52 -5.52 -5.14
N TYR A 134 3.28 -5.48 -4.65
CA TYR A 134 2.21 -6.30 -5.20
C TYR A 134 1.77 -5.83 -6.58
N SER A 135 1.82 -4.52 -6.89
CA SER A 135 1.48 -4.03 -8.22
C SER A 135 2.49 -4.49 -9.28
N ARG A 136 3.78 -4.46 -8.95
CA ARG A 136 4.84 -4.98 -9.83
C ARG A 136 4.80 -6.49 -9.95
N ALA A 137 4.50 -7.20 -8.86
CA ALA A 137 4.27 -8.64 -8.90
C ALA A 137 3.07 -9.01 -9.78
N ALA A 138 1.98 -8.24 -9.70
CA ALA A 138 0.81 -8.42 -10.56
C ALA A 138 1.15 -8.19 -12.04
N ALA A 139 1.87 -7.11 -12.35
CA ALA A 139 2.33 -6.81 -13.71
C ALA A 139 3.17 -7.97 -14.27
N ALA A 140 4.16 -8.43 -13.51
CA ALA A 140 5.04 -9.53 -13.89
C ALA A 140 4.27 -10.85 -14.13
N ARG A 141 3.40 -11.25 -13.19
CA ARG A 141 2.68 -12.53 -13.26
C ARG A 141 1.60 -12.56 -14.34
N ARG A 142 0.97 -11.42 -14.64
CA ARG A 142 -0.04 -11.29 -15.69
C ARG A 142 0.55 -10.95 -17.06
N SER A 143 1.86 -10.76 -17.15
CA SER A 143 2.55 -10.28 -18.36
C SER A 143 1.91 -8.99 -18.93
N THR A 144 1.58 -8.06 -18.04
CA THR A 144 0.98 -6.76 -18.37
C THR A 144 1.86 -5.62 -17.87
N THR A 145 1.55 -4.39 -18.27
CA THR A 145 2.27 -3.20 -17.81
C THR A 145 1.77 -2.70 -16.45
N LEU A 146 2.58 -1.88 -15.77
CA LEU A 146 2.20 -1.26 -14.50
C LEU A 146 1.07 -0.23 -14.68
N GLU A 147 0.99 0.41 -15.84
CA GLU A 147 -0.11 1.29 -16.24
C GLU A 147 -1.44 0.55 -16.23
N GLN A 148 -1.49 -0.66 -16.81
CA GLN A 148 -2.71 -1.47 -16.81
C GLN A 148 -3.08 -1.91 -15.39
N VAL A 149 -2.11 -2.27 -14.55
CA VAL A 149 -2.37 -2.60 -13.15
C VAL A 149 -2.93 -1.39 -12.41
N ALA A 150 -2.33 -0.20 -12.57
CA ALA A 150 -2.83 1.02 -11.94
C ALA A 150 -4.25 1.36 -12.40
N HIS A 151 -4.56 1.16 -13.69
CA HIS A 151 -5.92 1.34 -14.22
C HIS A 151 -6.92 0.35 -13.62
N ASP A 152 -6.57 -0.94 -13.56
CA ASP A 152 -7.42 -1.98 -12.96
C ASP A 152 -7.70 -1.70 -11.48
N LEU A 153 -6.69 -1.21 -10.75
CA LEU A 153 -6.83 -0.78 -9.36
C LEU A 153 -7.73 0.46 -9.25
N ALA A 154 -7.52 1.48 -10.08
CA ALA A 154 -8.36 2.67 -10.09
C ALA A 154 -9.83 2.32 -10.34
N ALA A 155 -10.11 1.42 -11.28
CA ALA A 155 -11.46 0.93 -11.57
C ALA A 155 -12.09 0.19 -10.38
N ARG A 156 -11.33 -0.71 -9.73
CA ARG A 156 -11.80 -1.47 -8.55
C ARG A 156 -12.16 -0.56 -7.36
N HIS A 157 -11.48 0.57 -7.23
CA HIS A 157 -11.69 1.53 -6.14
C HIS A 157 -12.59 2.72 -6.54
N GLY A 158 -13.20 2.67 -7.74
CA GLY A 158 -14.12 3.72 -8.22
C GLY A 158 -13.46 5.07 -8.43
N LEU A 159 -12.17 5.09 -8.83
CA LEU A 159 -11.33 6.28 -9.00
C LEU A 159 -11.22 6.76 -10.47
N VAL A 160 -11.95 6.10 -11.38
CA VAL A 160 -12.06 6.44 -12.81
C VAL A 160 -13.42 7.01 -13.17
#